data_AF-A0A9J6DW26-F1
#
_entry.id   AF-A0A9J6DW26-F1
#
_cell.length_a   1.000
_cell.length_b   1.000
_cell.length_c   1.000
_cell.angle_alpha   90.00
_cell.angle_beta   90.00
_cell.angle_gamma   90.00
#
_symmetry.space_group_name_H-M   'P 1'
#
loop_
_entity.id
_entity.type
_entity.pdbx_description
1 polymer ?
#
loop_
_entity_poly.entity_id
_entity_poly.type
_entity_poly.pdbx_seq_one_letter_code
_entity_poly.pdbx_strand_id
1 'polypeptide(L)'
;MVKKTVKCSGCGVGLKVDPSVEADEEEADAKCRQCEVEKKMEQMMVAQSELLMRIAELEIALATEQEKTRAMGERLKSAEEALAKMNRGAAYGENSRKPASRTAEEKEQASLGKTGSAGSIVARPSFSEIFINNGWHNSASGKTFPTVNPTSGEVITHVQEGDKADVDKAVQAAKKAFELGSEWRTMDASDRGVLLNRLADLIERDRCLIASLETLDNGKPFVDAYNIDLPLVIKCLRYYAGYADKNHGKTIPLDGSYFAYTRHEPVGVCGQIIPWNFPALMQAWKLGPALAMGNTVVMKPAEQTPLSALHVASLVAEAGFPPGVVNVVPGMGPTAGAAVAGHKDVDKIAFTGSTEVGQQVMETAAKSNLKKVTLELGGKSPNIVFKDANLDEAIETSHFGLFFNQGQCCCAGSRIFVEGAIYDDFVARSVALAKQRVLGDPFDANTTQGPQVDQEQLGKILTLIDSGKSEGARLLCGGARHGSRGYFVEPTVFSDVKDGMRIAREESALFCFVFSSCPDVAFSAVE
;
A
#
# COMPACT_ATOMS: atom_id res chain seq x y z
N MET A 1 -16.34 35.38 -45.00
CA MET A 1 -14.93 35.49 -44.57
C MET A 1 -14.17 34.32 -45.16
N VAL A 2 -13.22 34.59 -46.07
CA VAL A 2 -12.43 33.55 -46.75
C VAL A 2 -11.33 33.10 -45.78
N LYS A 3 -11.37 31.84 -45.31
CA LYS A 3 -10.33 31.28 -44.43
C LYS A 3 -9.01 31.19 -45.20
N LYS A 4 -7.91 31.70 -44.63
CA LYS A 4 -6.57 31.61 -45.21
C LYS A 4 -6.04 30.20 -44.96
N THR A 5 -5.39 29.60 -45.96
CA THR A 5 -4.73 28.29 -45.80
C THR A 5 -3.22 28.54 -45.74
N VAL A 6 -2.59 28.18 -44.62
CA VAL A 6 -1.14 28.26 -44.44
C VAL A 6 -0.58 26.84 -44.53
N LYS A 7 0.48 26.64 -45.32
CA LYS A 7 1.10 25.33 -45.51
C LYS A 7 2.26 25.18 -44.54
N CYS A 8 2.29 24.07 -43.80
CA CYS A 8 3.47 23.66 -43.01
C CYS A 8 4.68 23.47 -43.94
N SER A 9 5.82 24.05 -43.57
CA SER A 9 7.04 24.04 -44.39
C SER A 9 7.68 22.64 -44.44
N GLY A 10 7.47 21.84 -43.38
CA GLY A 10 8.01 20.49 -43.25
C GLY A 10 7.21 19.39 -43.97
N CYS A 11 5.89 19.40 -43.86
CA CYS A 11 5.03 18.29 -44.37
C CYS A 11 4.05 18.68 -45.47
N GLY A 12 3.91 19.98 -45.78
CA GLY A 12 3.03 20.49 -46.84
C GLY A 12 1.52 20.46 -46.54
N VAL A 13 1.11 20.04 -45.34
CA VAL A 13 -0.30 20.02 -44.92
C VAL A 13 -0.83 21.45 -44.76
N GLY A 14 -1.99 21.72 -45.36
CA GLY A 14 -2.65 23.03 -45.32
C GLY A 14 -3.55 23.17 -44.10
N LEU A 15 -3.19 24.07 -43.18
CA LEU A 15 -3.99 24.42 -42.01
C LEU A 15 -4.89 25.62 -42.33
N LYS A 16 -6.18 25.50 -42.02
CA LYS A 16 -7.17 26.59 -42.20
C LYS A 16 -7.17 27.47 -40.96
N VAL A 17 -6.70 28.71 -41.10
CA VAL A 17 -6.62 29.70 -40.00
C VAL A 17 -7.61 30.85 -40.23
N ASP A 18 -8.06 31.43 -39.11
CA ASP A 18 -8.94 32.60 -39.11
C ASP A 18 -8.19 33.83 -39.63
N PRO A 19 -8.74 34.60 -40.58
CA PRO A 19 -8.06 35.77 -41.15
C PRO A 19 -7.80 36.91 -40.15
N SER A 20 -8.37 36.88 -38.94
CA SER A 20 -8.10 37.85 -37.87
C SER A 20 -6.84 37.56 -37.05
N VAL A 21 -6.20 36.40 -37.26
CA VAL A 21 -4.97 35.99 -36.57
C VAL A 21 -3.80 36.13 -37.55
N GLU A 22 -2.79 36.93 -37.21
CA GLU A 22 -1.47 36.88 -37.86
C GLU A 22 -0.80 35.56 -37.48
N ALA A 23 -1.22 34.45 -38.08
CA ALA A 23 -0.56 33.17 -37.92
C ALA A 23 0.57 33.05 -38.96
N ASP A 24 1.81 33.10 -38.48
CA ASP A 24 3.05 32.91 -39.20
C ASP A 24 3.26 31.41 -39.55
N GLU A 25 4.12 31.11 -40.52
CA GLU A 25 4.51 29.73 -40.85
C GLU A 25 5.08 28.96 -39.63
N GLU A 26 5.64 29.68 -38.66
CA GLU A 26 6.22 29.12 -37.44
C GLU A 26 5.17 28.51 -36.50
N GLU A 27 3.97 29.12 -36.39
CA GLU A 27 2.87 28.58 -35.58
C GLU A 27 2.24 27.33 -36.23
N ALA A 28 2.19 27.30 -37.57
CA ALA A 28 1.76 26.14 -38.34
C ALA A 28 2.74 24.97 -38.18
N ASP A 29 4.04 25.25 -38.20
CA ASP A 29 5.10 24.25 -37.99
C ASP A 29 5.13 23.74 -36.53
N ALA A 30 4.78 24.57 -35.55
CA ALA A 30 4.65 24.17 -34.14
C ALA A 30 3.48 23.20 -33.94
N LYS A 31 2.29 23.51 -34.46
CA LYS A 31 1.11 22.63 -34.39
C LYS A 31 1.32 21.32 -35.14
N CYS A 32 2.04 21.34 -36.27
CA CYS A 32 2.39 20.13 -37.00
C CYS A 32 3.35 19.23 -36.20
N ARG A 33 4.39 19.81 -35.58
CA ARG A 33 5.32 19.06 -34.72
C ARG A 33 4.61 18.43 -33.53
N GLN A 34 3.66 19.13 -32.92
CA GLN A 34 2.86 18.60 -31.82
C GLN A 34 1.99 17.40 -32.25
N CYS A 35 1.34 17.47 -33.42
CA CYS A 35 0.57 16.36 -33.96
C CYS A 35 1.43 15.13 -34.31
N GLU A 36 2.67 15.33 -34.79
CA GLU A 36 3.61 14.21 -35.01
C GLU A 36 4.08 13.55 -33.71
N VAL A 37 4.28 14.35 -32.64
CA VAL A 37 4.64 13.82 -31.32
C VAL A 37 3.47 13.02 -30.72
N GLU A 38 2.24 13.53 -30.83
CA GLU A 38 1.02 12.84 -30.37
C GLU A 38 0.82 11.50 -31.10
N LYS A 39 0.97 11.47 -32.44
CA LYS A 39 0.89 10.22 -33.20
C LYS A 39 2.00 9.22 -32.83
N LYS A 40 3.22 9.70 -32.58
CA LYS A 40 4.32 8.83 -32.11
C LYS A 40 4.07 8.30 -30.71
N MET A 41 3.47 9.10 -29.81
CA MET A 41 3.05 8.65 -28.49
C MET A 41 1.94 7.59 -28.58
N GLU A 42 0.92 7.79 -29.43
CA GLU A 42 -0.12 6.77 -29.67
C GLU A 42 0.48 5.46 -30.18
N GLN A 43 1.36 5.52 -31.18
CA GLN A 43 2.05 4.34 -31.72
C GLN A 43 2.91 3.64 -30.65
N MET A 44 3.59 4.41 -29.79
CA MET A 44 4.39 3.87 -28.69
C MET A 44 3.51 3.22 -27.61
N MET A 45 2.36 3.81 -27.27
CA MET A 45 1.41 3.24 -26.32
C MET A 45 0.78 1.94 -26.83
N VAL A 46 0.44 1.87 -28.12
CA VAL A 46 -0.05 0.63 -28.75
C VAL A 46 1.04 -0.45 -28.73
N ALA A 47 2.27 -0.11 -29.12
CA ALA A 47 3.40 -1.05 -29.08
C ALA A 47 3.71 -1.53 -27.64
N GLN A 48 3.58 -0.65 -26.65
CA GLN A 48 3.76 -1.00 -25.24
C GLN A 48 2.64 -1.94 -24.75
N SER A 49 1.39 -1.72 -25.17
CA SER A 49 0.26 -2.59 -24.85
C SER A 49 0.42 -3.98 -25.47
N GLU A 50 0.85 -4.06 -26.75
CA GLU A 50 1.14 -5.33 -27.42
C GLU A 50 2.28 -6.09 -26.74
N LEU A 51 3.34 -5.39 -26.31
CA LEU A 51 4.46 -6.00 -25.58
C LEU A 51 4.01 -6.56 -24.22
N LEU A 52 3.17 -5.84 -23.48
CA LEU A 52 2.63 -6.29 -22.19
C LEU A 52 1.74 -7.53 -22.36
N MET A 53 0.90 -7.56 -23.39
CA MET A 53 0.11 -8.75 -23.73
C MET A 53 0.99 -9.95 -24.05
N ARG A 54 2.10 -9.74 -24.78
CA ARG A 54 3.06 -10.81 -25.11
C ARG A 54 3.80 -11.33 -23.88
N ILE A 55 4.13 -10.46 -22.93
CA ILE A 55 4.75 -10.84 -21.66
C ILE A 55 3.78 -11.70 -20.85
N ALA A 56 2.51 -11.29 -20.75
CA ALA A 56 1.48 -12.08 -20.06
C ALA A 56 1.28 -13.47 -20.69
N GLU A 57 1.28 -13.58 -22.03
CA GLU A 57 1.23 -14.87 -22.73
C GLU A 57 2.42 -15.77 -22.38
N LEU A 58 3.63 -15.20 -22.30
CA LEU A 58 4.85 -15.93 -21.97
C LEU A 58 4.89 -16.37 -20.49
N GLU A 59 4.37 -15.55 -19.58
CA GLU A 59 4.26 -15.89 -18.15
C GLU A 59 3.28 -17.06 -17.92
N ILE A 60 2.13 -17.04 -18.61
CA ILE A 60 1.17 -18.16 -18.59
C ILE A 60 1.80 -19.44 -19.14
N ALA A 61 2.54 -19.33 -20.26
CA ALA A 61 3.24 -20.47 -20.84
C ALA A 61 4.32 -21.02 -19.90
N LEU A 62 5.08 -20.15 -19.23
CA LEU A 62 6.10 -20.54 -18.26
C LEU A 62 5.50 -21.25 -17.04
N ALA A 63 4.40 -20.71 -16.49
CA ALA A 63 3.69 -21.34 -15.37
C ALA A 63 3.16 -22.73 -15.75
N THR A 64 2.61 -22.88 -16.96
CA THR A 64 2.14 -24.17 -17.49
C THR A 64 3.28 -25.19 -17.61
N GLU A 65 4.47 -24.76 -18.06
CA GLU A 65 5.62 -25.64 -18.22
C GLU A 65 6.26 -26.03 -16.87
N GLN A 66 6.22 -25.13 -15.89
CA GLN A 66 6.61 -25.42 -14.51
C GLN A 66 5.68 -26.47 -13.87
N GLU A 67 4.37 -26.42 -14.11
CA GLU A 67 3.43 -27.45 -13.66
C GLU A 67 3.69 -28.81 -14.30
N LYS A 68 3.95 -28.86 -15.61
CA LYS A 68 4.32 -30.12 -16.29
C LYS A 68 5.61 -30.71 -15.72
N THR A 69 6.61 -29.86 -15.47
CA THR A 69 7.89 -30.27 -14.89
C THR A 69 7.70 -30.84 -13.48
N ARG A 70 6.85 -30.19 -12.67
CA ARG A 70 6.49 -30.67 -11.33
C ARG A 70 5.76 -32.02 -11.38
N ALA A 71 4.77 -32.17 -12.25
CA ALA A 71 4.05 -33.42 -12.45
C ALA A 71 4.97 -34.55 -12.94
N MET A 72 5.96 -34.23 -13.80
CA MET A 72 6.99 -35.18 -14.22
C MET A 72 7.89 -35.60 -13.05
N GLY A 73 8.29 -34.66 -12.18
CA GLY A 73 9.06 -34.95 -10.97
C GLY A 73 8.33 -35.86 -9.98
N GLU A 74 7.01 -35.68 -9.81
CA GLU A 74 6.18 -36.54 -8.96
C GLU A 74 6.03 -37.97 -9.54
N ARG A 75 5.92 -38.09 -10.87
CA ARG A 75 5.95 -39.38 -11.56
C ARG A 75 7.30 -40.08 -11.42
N LEU A 76 8.40 -39.33 -11.48
CA LEU A 76 9.75 -39.87 -11.31
C LEU A 76 9.94 -40.43 -9.89
N LYS A 77 9.54 -39.67 -8.86
CA LYS A 77 9.56 -40.14 -7.46
C LYS A 77 8.72 -41.41 -7.27
N SER A 78 7.53 -41.45 -7.86
CA SER A 78 6.66 -42.65 -7.80
C SER A 78 7.31 -43.85 -8.49
N ALA A 79 8.01 -43.64 -9.60
CA ALA A 79 8.73 -44.70 -10.30
C ALA A 79 9.96 -45.18 -9.50
N GLU A 80 10.72 -44.27 -8.88
CA GLU A 80 11.85 -44.60 -7.99
C GLU A 80 11.39 -45.41 -6.77
N GLU A 81 10.27 -45.04 -6.16
CA GLU A 81 9.67 -45.80 -5.05
C GLU A 81 9.20 -47.19 -5.48
N ALA A 82 8.64 -47.33 -6.68
CA ALA A 82 8.27 -48.62 -7.24
C ALA A 82 9.51 -49.50 -7.52
N LEU A 83 10.57 -48.91 -8.07
CA LEU A 83 11.86 -49.60 -8.30
C LEU A 83 12.50 -50.06 -6.98
N ALA A 84 12.47 -49.20 -5.95
CA ALA A 84 12.96 -49.51 -4.62
C ALA A 84 12.14 -50.60 -3.90
N LYS A 85 10.86 -50.78 -4.25
CA LYS A 85 10.04 -51.90 -3.78
C LYS A 85 10.36 -53.20 -4.53
N MET A 86 10.61 -53.14 -5.84
CA MET A 86 11.03 -54.31 -6.63
C MET A 86 12.42 -54.83 -6.20
N ASN A 87 13.37 -53.93 -5.93
CA ASN A 87 14.70 -54.30 -5.44
C ASN A 87 14.68 -54.88 -4.02
N ARG A 88 13.70 -54.49 -3.19
CA ARG A 88 13.47 -55.11 -1.86
C ARG A 88 12.81 -56.49 -1.93
N GLY A 89 12.13 -56.82 -3.03
CA GLY A 89 11.57 -58.15 -3.28
C GLY A 89 12.58 -59.19 -3.78
N ALA A 90 13.75 -58.75 -4.28
CA ALA A 90 14.79 -59.63 -4.83
C ALA A 90 15.85 -60.08 -3.80
N ALA A 91 15.77 -59.61 -2.56
CA ALA A 91 16.72 -59.94 -1.49
C ALA A 91 16.02 -60.73 -0.36
N TYR A 92 15.54 -61.93 -0.66
CA TYR A 92 15.22 -62.94 0.35
C TYR A 92 16.01 -64.22 0.05
N GLY A 93 17.28 -64.17 0.43
CA GLY A 93 18.16 -65.31 0.59
C GLY A 93 19.10 -65.02 1.77
N GLU A 94 19.01 -65.86 2.80
CA GLU A 94 19.96 -66.04 3.90
C GLU A 94 19.91 -65.14 5.17
N ASN A 95 19.54 -65.83 6.26
CA ASN A 95 20.13 -65.86 7.61
C ASN A 95 20.20 -64.62 8.54
N SER A 96 19.29 -64.69 9.53
CA SER A 96 19.59 -64.81 10.97
C SER A 96 19.81 -63.56 11.87
N ARG A 97 19.14 -63.62 13.03
CA ARG A 97 19.34 -62.94 14.33
C ARG A 97 18.73 -61.53 14.57
N LYS A 98 17.77 -61.52 15.51
CA LYS A 98 17.20 -60.40 16.31
C LYS A 98 18.14 -60.06 17.51
N PRO A 99 17.84 -59.06 18.39
CA PRO A 99 16.94 -57.87 18.30
C PRO A 99 17.51 -56.57 18.94
N ALA A 100 16.88 -55.39 18.72
CA ALA A 100 16.71 -54.35 19.76
C ALA A 100 15.72 -53.22 19.36
N SER A 101 14.77 -52.97 20.27
CA SER A 101 13.95 -51.77 20.58
C SER A 101 13.67 -50.67 19.54
N ARG A 102 12.38 -50.42 19.26
CA ARG A 102 11.83 -49.14 18.79
C ARG A 102 11.04 -48.46 19.91
N THR A 103 11.33 -47.19 20.17
CA THR A 103 10.57 -46.27 21.03
C THR A 103 9.50 -45.52 20.24
N ALA A 104 8.58 -44.91 20.98
CA ALA A 104 7.21 -44.59 20.62
C ALA A 104 6.98 -43.27 19.84
N GLU A 105 7.76 -42.98 18.79
CA GLU A 105 7.62 -41.72 18.02
C GLU A 105 7.03 -41.87 16.60
N GLU A 106 6.66 -43.08 16.17
CA GLU A 106 6.13 -43.31 14.79
C GLU A 106 4.59 -43.38 14.69
N LYS A 107 3.83 -42.92 15.71
CA LYS A 107 2.35 -43.02 15.71
C LYS A 107 1.58 -41.71 15.54
N GLU A 108 2.24 -40.57 15.32
CA GLU A 108 1.57 -39.27 15.20
C GLU A 108 1.65 -38.63 13.79
N GLN A 109 1.78 -39.45 12.73
CA GLN A 109 1.78 -38.95 11.34
C GLN A 109 0.79 -39.66 10.41
N ALA A 110 -0.16 -40.43 10.94
CA ALA A 110 -1.07 -41.24 10.11
C ALA A 110 -2.58 -40.95 10.33
N SER A 111 -2.97 -39.69 10.53
CA SER A 111 -4.40 -39.32 10.61
C SER A 111 -4.84 -38.06 9.83
N LEU A 112 -3.97 -37.40 9.07
CA LEU A 112 -4.35 -36.27 8.23
C LEU A 112 -4.36 -36.66 6.75
N GLY A 113 -5.39 -37.41 6.37
CA GLY A 113 -5.58 -37.82 4.98
C GLY A 113 -7.02 -38.18 4.71
N LYS A 114 -7.85 -37.16 4.46
CA LYS A 114 -9.01 -37.13 3.54
C LYS A 114 -10.01 -36.04 3.94
N THR A 115 -10.08 -34.97 3.15
CA THR A 115 -11.32 -34.34 2.64
C THR A 115 -10.92 -33.35 1.54
N GLY A 116 -11.66 -33.37 0.43
CA GLY A 116 -11.41 -32.53 -0.73
C GLY A 116 -12.05 -31.15 -0.65
N SER A 117 -11.37 -30.17 -1.23
CA SER A 117 -11.85 -29.23 -2.25
C SER A 117 -10.59 -28.58 -2.83
N ALA A 118 -10.62 -28.06 -4.07
CA ALA A 118 -9.51 -27.33 -4.65
C ALA A 118 -9.27 -26.05 -3.82
N GLY A 119 -8.42 -26.14 -2.80
CA GLY A 119 -8.15 -25.06 -1.85
C GLY A 119 -7.31 -23.98 -2.51
N SER A 120 -7.77 -22.73 -2.41
CA SER A 120 -6.95 -21.55 -2.73
C SER A 120 -5.63 -21.65 -1.97
N ILE A 121 -4.53 -21.34 -2.65
CA ILE A 121 -3.20 -21.26 -2.01
C ILE A 121 -3.21 -19.98 -1.18
N VAL A 122 -3.80 -20.04 0.02
CA VAL A 122 -3.76 -18.94 0.98
C VAL A 122 -2.33 -18.83 1.48
N ALA A 123 -1.71 -17.66 1.27
CA ALA A 123 -0.36 -17.37 1.78
C ALA A 123 -0.32 -17.63 3.29
N ARG A 124 0.63 -18.44 3.75
CA ARG A 124 0.86 -18.67 5.17
C ARG A 124 1.90 -17.67 5.66
N PRO A 125 1.62 -16.84 6.68
CA PRO A 125 2.61 -15.94 7.22
C PRO A 125 3.80 -16.73 7.76
N SER A 126 5.01 -16.33 7.35
CA SER A 126 6.27 -16.98 7.75
C SER A 126 6.93 -16.31 8.95
N PHE A 127 6.48 -15.11 9.32
CA PHE A 127 7.06 -14.31 10.39
C PHE A 127 5.94 -13.78 11.28
N SER A 128 6.06 -14.00 12.59
CA SER A 128 5.13 -13.45 13.59
C SER A 128 5.83 -12.93 14.85
N GLU A 129 7.15 -12.88 14.83
CA GLU A 129 8.00 -12.37 15.90
C GLU A 129 8.36 -10.88 15.73
N ILE A 130 8.95 -10.30 16.77
CA ILE A 130 9.48 -8.93 16.75
C ILE A 130 10.84 -8.95 16.02
N PHE A 131 11.05 -8.03 15.08
CA PHE A 131 12.30 -7.91 14.34
C PHE A 131 13.18 -6.81 14.95
N ILE A 132 14.26 -7.19 15.65
CA ILE A 132 15.21 -6.25 16.26
C ILE A 132 16.63 -6.70 15.92
N ASN A 133 17.45 -5.76 15.47
CA ASN A 133 18.87 -5.98 15.21
C ASN A 133 19.13 -7.15 14.24
N ASN A 134 18.35 -7.23 13.15
CA ASN A 134 18.34 -8.32 12.17
C ASN A 134 18.06 -9.73 12.73
N GLY A 135 17.43 -9.81 13.90
CA GLY A 135 17.01 -11.07 14.52
C GLY A 135 15.52 -11.06 14.89
N TRP A 136 14.96 -12.25 15.02
CA TRP A 136 13.58 -12.50 15.44
C TRP A 136 13.50 -12.77 16.93
N HIS A 137 12.61 -12.08 17.63
CA HIS A 137 12.49 -12.13 19.09
C HIS A 137 11.05 -12.30 19.52
N ASN A 138 10.84 -13.11 20.56
CA ASN A 138 9.59 -13.09 21.31
C ASN A 138 9.47 -11.80 22.12
N SER A 139 8.23 -11.38 22.40
CA SER A 139 7.99 -10.23 23.26
C SER A 139 8.59 -10.46 24.65
N ALA A 140 9.06 -9.40 25.32
CA ALA A 140 9.62 -9.48 26.66
C ALA A 140 8.61 -10.08 27.66
N SER A 141 7.32 -9.88 27.42
CA SER A 141 6.23 -10.40 28.25
C SER A 141 5.80 -11.82 27.88
N GLY A 142 6.22 -12.34 26.71
CA GLY A 142 5.72 -13.58 26.13
C GLY A 142 4.27 -13.49 25.60
N LYS A 143 3.64 -12.31 25.65
CA LYS A 143 2.30 -12.10 25.11
C LYS A 143 2.30 -12.09 23.58
N THR A 144 1.16 -12.48 23.04
CA THR A 144 0.84 -12.44 21.63
C THR A 144 -0.57 -11.89 21.43
N PHE A 145 -0.83 -11.27 20.28
CA PHE A 145 -2.17 -10.83 19.87
C PHE A 145 -2.57 -11.49 18.54
N PRO A 146 -3.87 -11.76 18.32
CA PRO A 146 -4.33 -12.32 17.06
C PRO A 146 -4.38 -11.23 15.98
N THR A 147 -3.90 -11.56 14.78
CA THR A 147 -4.35 -10.86 13.56
C THR A 147 -5.46 -11.67 12.88
N VAL A 148 -6.46 -10.98 12.33
CA VAL A 148 -7.75 -11.55 11.93
C VAL A 148 -8.01 -11.28 10.45
N ASN A 149 -8.43 -12.31 9.72
CA ASN A 149 -8.85 -12.15 8.33
C ASN A 149 -10.20 -11.41 8.29
N PRO A 150 -10.28 -10.20 7.72
CA PRO A 150 -11.51 -9.40 7.73
C PRO A 150 -12.64 -9.98 6.87
N THR A 151 -12.32 -10.88 5.94
CA THR A 151 -13.29 -11.57 5.09
C THR A 151 -14.07 -12.62 5.88
N SER A 152 -13.42 -13.28 6.84
CA SER A 152 -13.96 -14.44 7.53
C SER A 152 -14.26 -14.19 9.01
N GLY A 153 -13.57 -13.21 9.62
CA GLY A 153 -13.52 -12.97 11.07
C GLY A 153 -12.67 -13.99 11.84
N GLU A 154 -11.94 -14.86 11.14
CA GLU A 154 -11.09 -15.89 11.75
C GLU A 154 -9.67 -15.40 11.97
N VAL A 155 -9.03 -15.90 13.04
CA VAL A 155 -7.62 -15.62 13.33
C VAL A 155 -6.75 -16.21 12.22
N ILE A 156 -5.87 -15.39 11.63
CA ILE A 156 -4.86 -15.83 10.67
C ILE A 156 -3.70 -16.47 11.44
N THR A 157 -3.14 -15.73 12.39
CA THR A 157 -2.05 -16.17 13.27
C THR A 157 -1.96 -15.29 14.52
N HIS A 158 -1.16 -15.71 15.49
CA HIS A 158 -0.79 -14.90 16.65
C HIS A 158 0.59 -14.27 16.44
N VAL A 159 0.68 -12.97 16.69
CA VAL A 159 1.89 -12.15 16.54
C VAL A 159 2.39 -11.75 17.91
N GLN A 160 3.71 -11.74 18.10
CA GLN A 160 4.35 -11.30 19.34
C GLN A 160 3.96 -9.86 19.67
N GLU A 161 3.41 -9.66 20.86
CA GLU A 161 2.92 -8.35 21.31
C GLU A 161 4.06 -7.55 21.93
N GLY A 162 4.74 -6.76 21.09
CA GLY A 162 5.73 -5.81 21.56
C GLY A 162 5.11 -4.80 22.52
N ASP A 163 5.84 -4.50 23.58
CA ASP A 163 5.48 -3.49 24.56
C ASP A 163 6.69 -2.56 24.80
N LYS A 164 6.59 -1.65 25.76
CA LYS A 164 7.62 -0.68 26.10
C LYS A 164 9.01 -1.31 26.23
N ALA A 165 9.13 -2.47 26.89
CA ALA A 165 10.41 -3.14 27.08
C ALA A 165 11.07 -3.58 25.75
N ASP A 166 10.27 -3.95 24.75
CA ASP A 166 10.78 -4.35 23.44
C ASP A 166 11.08 -3.14 22.56
N VAL A 167 10.27 -2.08 22.68
CA VAL A 167 10.58 -0.76 22.10
C VAL A 167 11.90 -0.22 22.64
N ASP A 168 12.13 -0.31 23.96
CA ASP A 168 13.39 0.12 24.58
C ASP A 168 14.59 -0.65 23.95
N LYS A 169 14.49 -1.98 23.76
CA LYS A 169 15.52 -2.78 23.07
C LYS A 169 15.73 -2.35 21.61
N ALA A 170 14.63 -2.13 20.88
CA ALA A 170 14.67 -1.69 19.48
C ALA A 170 15.35 -0.33 19.34
N VAL A 171 15.04 0.61 20.25
CA VAL A 171 15.69 1.92 20.29
C VAL A 171 17.18 1.79 20.62
N GLN A 172 17.57 0.94 21.57
CA GLN A 172 19.00 0.74 21.83
C GLN A 172 19.75 0.17 20.61
N ALA A 173 19.14 -0.77 19.88
CA ALA A 173 19.72 -1.28 18.62
C ALA A 173 19.84 -0.17 17.57
N ALA A 174 18.79 0.64 17.39
CA ALA A 174 18.79 1.77 16.46
C ALA A 174 19.83 2.85 16.81
N LYS A 175 20.00 3.15 18.11
CA LYS A 175 21.03 4.08 18.60
C LYS A 175 22.43 3.56 18.28
N LYS A 176 22.71 2.30 18.61
CA LYS A 176 24.01 1.67 18.34
C LYS A 176 24.34 1.68 16.85
N ALA A 177 23.37 1.36 16.00
CA ALA A 177 23.53 1.44 14.55
C ALA A 177 23.77 2.88 14.05
N PHE A 178 23.31 3.90 14.79
CA PHE A 178 23.47 5.31 14.45
C PHE A 178 24.70 6.01 15.09
N GLU A 179 25.46 5.32 15.94
CA GLU A 179 26.65 5.88 16.60
C GLU A 179 27.69 6.38 15.58
N LEU A 180 28.40 7.46 15.93
CA LEU A 180 29.49 7.96 15.10
C LEU A 180 30.56 6.86 14.95
N GLY A 181 30.98 6.59 13.72
CA GLY A 181 31.92 5.52 13.41
C GLY A 181 31.26 4.15 13.14
N SER A 182 29.94 4.03 13.28
CA SER A 182 29.23 2.80 12.89
C SER A 182 29.29 2.58 11.37
N GLU A 183 29.09 1.33 10.94
CA GLU A 183 28.99 0.96 9.52
C GLU A 183 27.95 1.82 8.79
N TRP A 184 26.76 2.00 9.36
CA TRP A 184 25.69 2.80 8.74
C TRP A 184 26.02 4.30 8.66
N ARG A 185 26.77 4.84 9.61
CA ARG A 185 27.16 6.27 9.63
C ARG A 185 28.37 6.57 8.77
N THR A 186 29.22 5.58 8.53
CA THR A 186 30.47 5.73 7.76
C THR A 186 30.37 5.25 6.33
N MET A 187 29.35 4.44 5.99
CA MET A 187 29.12 4.05 4.60
C MET A 187 28.81 5.24 3.69
N ASP A 188 29.20 5.09 2.43
CA ASP A 188 28.95 6.10 1.43
C ASP A 188 27.45 6.28 1.21
N ALA A 189 27.07 7.52 0.87
CA ALA A 189 25.68 7.85 0.62
C ALA A 189 25.09 7.04 -0.56
N SER A 190 25.90 6.71 -1.55
CA SER A 190 25.55 5.83 -2.66
C SER A 190 25.27 4.39 -2.22
N ASP A 191 26.00 3.87 -1.24
CA ASP A 191 25.82 2.50 -0.75
C ASP A 191 24.48 2.32 -0.02
N ARG A 192 24.02 3.36 0.69
CA ARG A 192 22.63 3.40 1.20
C ARG A 192 21.61 3.29 0.07
N GLY A 193 21.87 3.96 -1.06
CA GLY A 193 21.06 3.85 -2.28
C GLY A 193 21.07 2.44 -2.86
N VAL A 194 22.23 1.77 -2.89
CA VAL A 194 22.35 0.37 -3.35
C VAL A 194 21.51 -0.56 -2.46
N LEU A 195 21.57 -0.42 -1.14
CA LEU A 195 20.78 -1.22 -0.21
C LEU A 195 19.27 -1.01 -0.40
N LEU A 196 18.82 0.22 -0.62
CA LEU A 196 17.41 0.53 -0.91
C LEU A 196 16.95 -0.05 -2.25
N ASN A 197 17.77 0.01 -3.29
CA ASN A 197 17.45 -0.64 -4.57
C ASN A 197 17.37 -2.15 -4.43
N ARG A 198 18.31 -2.77 -3.70
CA ARG A 198 18.27 -4.21 -3.43
C ARG A 198 17.01 -4.62 -2.66
N LEU A 199 16.59 -3.83 -1.67
CA LEU A 199 15.32 -4.06 -0.98
C LEU A 199 14.13 -3.97 -1.95
N ALA A 200 14.13 -2.99 -2.85
CA ALA A 200 13.09 -2.87 -3.88
C ALA A 200 13.06 -4.09 -4.82
N ASP A 201 14.22 -4.61 -5.23
CA ASP A 201 14.33 -5.80 -6.08
C ASP A 201 13.84 -7.07 -5.34
N LEU A 202 14.13 -7.19 -4.05
CA LEU A 202 13.62 -8.30 -3.22
C LEU A 202 12.11 -8.22 -3.01
N ILE A 203 11.56 -7.02 -2.83
CA ILE A 203 10.10 -6.82 -2.77
C ILE A 203 9.45 -7.14 -4.12
N GLU A 204 10.11 -6.79 -5.24
CA GLU A 204 9.63 -7.15 -6.57
C GLU A 204 9.65 -8.67 -6.80
N ARG A 205 10.70 -9.36 -6.33
CA ARG A 205 10.78 -10.83 -6.31
C ARG A 205 9.62 -11.45 -5.52
N ASP A 206 9.35 -10.92 -4.33
CA ASP A 206 8.33 -11.44 -3.40
C ASP A 206 6.96 -10.79 -3.60
N ARG A 207 6.75 -10.05 -4.70
CA ARG A 207 5.56 -9.22 -4.95
C ARG A 207 4.25 -9.98 -4.77
N CYS A 208 4.16 -11.20 -5.29
CA CYS A 208 2.98 -12.04 -5.18
C CYS A 208 2.67 -12.43 -3.72
N LEU A 209 3.70 -12.79 -2.96
CA LEU A 209 3.57 -13.14 -1.55
C LEU A 209 3.15 -11.93 -0.70
N ILE A 210 3.80 -10.79 -0.90
CA ILE A 210 3.46 -9.57 -0.15
C ILE A 210 2.05 -9.10 -0.50
N ALA A 211 1.65 -9.14 -1.78
CA ALA A 211 0.29 -8.83 -2.20
C ALA A 211 -0.75 -9.79 -1.56
N SER A 212 -0.41 -11.08 -1.44
CA SER A 212 -1.27 -12.04 -0.76
C SER A 212 -1.39 -11.78 0.74
N LEU A 213 -0.32 -11.36 1.41
CA LEU A 213 -0.37 -10.95 2.82
C LEU A 213 -1.21 -9.68 3.00
N GLU A 214 -1.05 -8.68 2.12
CA GLU A 214 -1.90 -7.49 2.11
C GLU A 214 -3.38 -7.87 1.97
N THR A 215 -3.72 -8.71 1.00
CA THR A 215 -5.11 -9.17 0.82
C THR A 215 -5.64 -9.97 2.00
N LEU A 216 -4.84 -10.86 2.58
CA LEU A 216 -5.25 -11.72 3.69
C LEU A 216 -5.49 -10.93 4.99
N ASP A 217 -4.58 -10.00 5.30
CA ASP A 217 -4.49 -9.29 6.59
C ASP A 217 -5.31 -7.99 6.57
N ASN A 218 -5.32 -7.25 5.45
CA ASN A 218 -6.08 -6.00 5.30
C ASN A 218 -7.46 -6.19 4.65
N GLY A 219 -7.61 -7.18 3.75
CA GLY A 219 -8.88 -7.45 3.04
C GLY A 219 -9.02 -6.77 1.68
N LYS A 220 -8.06 -5.97 1.21
CA LYS A 220 -8.12 -5.39 -0.15
C LYS A 220 -8.04 -6.46 -1.25
N PRO A 221 -8.69 -6.25 -2.41
CA PRO A 221 -8.56 -7.16 -3.55
C PRO A 221 -7.10 -7.43 -3.93
N PHE A 222 -6.77 -8.70 -4.22
CA PHE A 222 -5.42 -9.11 -4.60
C PHE A 222 -4.94 -8.41 -5.87
N VAL A 223 -5.85 -8.18 -6.81
CA VAL A 223 -5.56 -7.45 -8.06
C VAL A 223 -5.06 -6.03 -7.76
N ASP A 224 -5.68 -5.33 -6.79
CA ASP A 224 -5.27 -3.98 -6.40
C ASP A 224 -3.94 -4.00 -5.65
N ALA A 225 -3.79 -4.90 -4.66
CA ALA A 225 -2.54 -5.06 -3.93
C ALA A 225 -1.37 -5.33 -4.89
N TYR A 226 -1.56 -6.29 -5.80
CA TYR A 226 -0.53 -6.71 -6.74
C TYR A 226 -0.25 -5.64 -7.79
N ASN A 227 -1.25 -5.06 -8.45
CA ASN A 227 -1.07 -4.16 -9.61
C ASN A 227 -0.89 -2.69 -9.26
N ILE A 228 -1.29 -2.26 -8.06
CA ILE A 228 -1.25 -0.85 -7.66
C ILE A 228 -0.29 -0.67 -6.49
N ASP A 229 -0.57 -1.29 -5.34
CA ASP A 229 0.17 -1.02 -4.10
C ASP A 229 1.65 -1.41 -4.22
N LEU A 230 1.94 -2.64 -4.65
CA LEU A 230 3.31 -3.12 -4.73
C LEU A 230 4.17 -2.36 -5.76
N PRO A 231 3.68 -2.03 -6.96
CA PRO A 231 4.40 -1.14 -7.87
C PRO A 231 4.70 0.23 -7.25
N LEU A 232 3.79 0.80 -6.46
CA LEU A 232 4.02 2.06 -5.76
C LEU A 232 5.09 1.91 -4.65
N VAL A 233 5.07 0.80 -3.91
CA VAL A 233 6.11 0.44 -2.92
C VAL A 233 7.49 0.41 -3.58
N ILE A 234 7.63 -0.36 -4.66
CA ILE A 234 8.89 -0.57 -5.37
C ILE A 234 9.40 0.75 -5.95
N LYS A 235 8.53 1.52 -6.60
CA LYS A 235 8.87 2.84 -7.16
C LYS A 235 9.28 3.84 -6.07
N CYS A 236 8.60 3.85 -4.92
CA CYS A 236 8.94 4.72 -3.80
C CYS A 236 10.36 4.44 -3.29
N LEU A 237 10.70 3.16 -3.06
CA LEU A 237 12.04 2.78 -2.59
C LEU A 237 13.11 3.11 -3.62
N ARG A 238 12.89 2.81 -4.91
CA ARG A 238 13.82 3.16 -6.01
C ARG A 238 14.00 4.68 -6.14
N TYR A 239 12.94 5.45 -5.97
CA TYR A 239 13.01 6.92 -5.96
C TYR A 239 13.93 7.43 -4.85
N TYR A 240 13.72 6.98 -3.61
CA TYR A 240 14.55 7.42 -2.48
C TYR A 240 15.97 6.83 -2.51
N ALA A 241 16.16 5.64 -3.08
CA ALA A 241 17.49 5.11 -3.38
C ALA A 241 18.30 6.09 -4.22
N GLY A 242 17.67 6.64 -5.27
CA GLY A 242 18.27 7.68 -6.12
C GLY A 242 18.51 9.02 -5.43
N TYR A 243 17.90 9.28 -4.28
CA TYR A 243 18.06 10.52 -3.51
C TYR A 243 19.15 10.43 -2.43
N ALA A 244 19.59 9.21 -2.09
CA ALA A 244 20.49 8.97 -0.95
C ALA A 244 21.82 9.75 -1.03
N ASP A 245 22.37 9.89 -2.24
CA ASP A 245 23.63 10.60 -2.55
C ASP A 245 23.43 12.02 -3.12
N LYS A 246 22.21 12.57 -3.05
CA LYS A 246 21.85 13.89 -3.61
C LYS A 246 21.37 14.90 -2.57
N ASN A 247 21.53 14.58 -1.29
CA ASN A 247 21.21 15.49 -0.19
C ASN A 247 22.32 16.53 0.01
N HIS A 248 22.20 17.66 -0.68
CA HIS A 248 23.19 18.74 -0.63
C HIS A 248 22.83 19.81 0.40
N GLY A 249 23.85 20.28 1.13
CA GLY A 249 23.78 21.53 1.88
C GLY A 249 23.98 22.75 0.99
N LYS A 250 24.29 23.90 1.60
CA LYS A 250 24.54 25.17 0.89
C LYS A 250 25.88 25.75 1.34
N THR A 251 26.55 26.45 0.44
CA THR A 251 27.56 27.46 0.80
C THR A 251 26.87 28.82 0.85
N ILE A 252 27.16 29.62 1.89
CA ILE A 252 26.42 30.85 2.18
C ILE A 252 27.37 32.05 2.06
N PRO A 253 27.06 33.03 1.19
CA PRO A 253 27.85 34.26 1.08
C PRO A 253 27.50 35.20 2.25
N LEU A 254 28.16 35.00 3.38
CA LEU A 254 28.00 35.83 4.57
C LEU A 254 28.80 37.14 4.44
N ASP A 255 28.36 38.20 5.10
CA ASP A 255 29.14 39.44 5.21
C ASP A 255 30.46 39.20 5.98
N GLY A 256 31.54 39.88 5.57
CA GLY A 256 32.85 39.78 6.21
C GLY A 256 33.69 38.56 5.81
N SER A 257 34.76 38.29 6.56
CA SER A 257 35.76 37.26 6.23
C SER A 257 35.43 35.90 6.87
N TYR A 258 34.27 35.34 6.56
CA TYR A 258 33.82 34.04 7.05
C TYR A 258 33.53 33.06 5.92
N PHE A 259 33.80 31.78 6.15
CA PHE A 259 33.32 30.69 5.28
C PHE A 259 32.17 29.97 5.99
N ALA A 260 30.97 30.06 5.42
CA ALA A 260 29.76 29.44 5.97
C ALA A 260 29.21 28.39 5.02
N TYR A 261 28.84 27.23 5.58
CA TYR A 261 28.15 26.17 4.87
C TYR A 261 27.18 25.43 5.79
N THR A 262 26.20 24.74 5.20
CA THR A 262 25.26 23.89 5.94
C THR A 262 25.50 22.42 5.65
N ARG A 263 25.20 21.58 6.64
CA ARG A 263 25.16 20.12 6.51
C ARG A 263 23.75 19.66 6.81
N HIS A 264 23.18 18.84 5.95
CA HIS A 264 21.91 18.18 6.21
C HIS A 264 22.18 16.79 6.79
N GLU A 265 22.44 16.75 8.10
CA GLU A 265 22.71 15.49 8.80
C GLU A 265 21.41 14.72 9.08
N PRO A 266 21.44 13.37 9.11
CA PRO A 266 20.31 12.59 9.61
C PRO A 266 19.93 13.03 11.02
N VAL A 267 18.64 13.00 11.32
CA VAL A 267 18.13 13.41 12.63
C VAL A 267 18.50 12.42 13.73
N GLY A 268 18.62 11.13 13.39
CA GLY A 268 18.95 10.06 14.34
C GLY A 268 17.97 8.90 14.30
N VAL A 269 17.54 8.46 15.47
CA VAL A 269 16.55 7.38 15.62
C VAL A 269 15.16 7.92 15.31
N CYS A 270 14.57 7.41 14.24
CA CYS A 270 13.22 7.74 13.80
C CYS A 270 12.22 6.70 14.30
N GLY A 271 11.33 7.11 15.20
CA GLY A 271 10.12 6.36 15.52
C GLY A 271 9.10 6.51 14.39
N GLN A 272 8.54 5.39 13.92
CA GLN A 272 7.64 5.38 12.77
C GLN A 272 6.41 4.53 13.08
N ILE A 273 5.22 5.12 13.07
CA ILE A 273 3.96 4.42 13.35
C ILE A 273 3.09 4.50 12.08
N ILE A 274 2.75 3.34 11.51
CA ILE A 274 1.99 3.23 10.25
C ILE A 274 0.57 2.71 10.49
N PRO A 275 -0.42 3.11 9.67
CA PRO A 275 -1.79 2.63 9.73
C PRO A 275 -1.95 1.31 8.98
N TRP A 276 -3.17 0.78 9.00
CA TRP A 276 -3.53 -0.52 8.45
C TRP A 276 -4.05 -0.50 7.01
N ASN A 277 -4.32 0.66 6.41
CA ASN A 277 -5.04 0.73 5.13
C ASN A 277 -4.16 0.45 3.91
N PHE A 278 -2.89 0.87 3.95
CA PHE A 278 -1.88 0.51 2.95
C PHE A 278 -0.58 0.06 3.63
N PRO A 279 -0.56 -1.07 4.34
CA PRO A 279 0.55 -1.42 5.25
C PRO A 279 1.93 -1.41 4.58
N ALA A 280 2.10 -2.14 3.46
CA ALA A 280 3.38 -2.17 2.74
C ALA A 280 3.77 -0.80 2.15
N LEU A 281 2.82 -0.05 1.58
CA LEU A 281 3.09 1.28 1.01
C LEU A 281 3.46 2.30 2.08
N MET A 282 2.76 2.31 3.21
CA MET A 282 3.06 3.19 4.34
C MET A 282 4.41 2.86 4.97
N GLN A 283 4.78 1.58 5.02
CA GLN A 283 6.12 1.17 5.41
C GLN A 283 7.17 1.75 4.45
N ALA A 284 6.98 1.62 3.13
CA ALA A 284 7.91 2.17 2.13
C ALA A 284 8.01 3.70 2.19
N TRP A 285 6.88 4.40 2.36
CA TRP A 285 6.82 5.87 2.52
C TRP A 285 7.60 6.37 3.73
N LYS A 286 7.71 5.56 4.79
CA LYS A 286 8.46 5.92 5.99
C LYS A 286 9.91 5.46 5.94
N LEU A 287 10.18 4.24 5.46
CA LEU A 287 11.54 3.70 5.36
C LEU A 287 12.37 4.42 4.30
N GLY A 288 11.83 4.60 3.08
CA GLY A 288 12.54 5.18 1.94
C GLY A 288 13.27 6.49 2.27
N PRO A 289 12.56 7.57 2.64
CA PRO A 289 13.20 8.84 2.95
C PRO A 289 14.09 8.78 4.20
N ALA A 290 13.69 8.03 5.24
CA ALA A 290 14.47 7.96 6.48
C ALA A 290 15.83 7.30 6.25
N LEU A 291 15.85 6.15 5.57
CA LEU A 291 17.05 5.38 5.29
C LEU A 291 17.95 6.07 4.26
N ALA A 292 17.38 6.67 3.21
CA ALA A 292 18.16 7.43 2.22
C ALA A 292 18.97 8.56 2.89
N MET A 293 18.36 9.25 3.86
CA MET A 293 19.01 10.32 4.61
C MET A 293 19.97 9.81 5.72
N GLY A 294 20.09 8.50 5.91
CA GLY A 294 21.01 7.88 6.88
C GLY A 294 20.49 7.76 8.30
N ASN A 295 19.18 7.86 8.52
CA ASN A 295 18.56 7.63 9.83
C ASN A 295 18.48 6.14 10.14
N THR A 296 18.26 5.80 11.41
CA THR A 296 17.85 4.44 11.84
C THR A 296 16.39 4.47 12.28
N VAL A 297 15.70 3.33 12.24
CA VAL A 297 14.24 3.28 12.37
C VAL A 297 13.81 2.28 13.44
N VAL A 298 12.82 2.70 14.24
CA VAL A 298 11.97 1.81 15.05
C VAL A 298 10.53 1.97 14.57
N MET A 299 10.02 0.96 13.88
CA MET A 299 8.71 0.96 13.24
C MET A 299 7.70 0.14 14.02
N LYS A 300 6.49 0.68 14.21
CA LYS A 300 5.32 -0.01 14.74
C LYS A 300 4.27 -0.13 13.63
N PRO A 301 4.03 -1.33 13.08
CA PRO A 301 2.91 -1.58 12.18
C PRO A 301 1.58 -1.59 12.93
N ALA A 302 0.47 -1.27 12.25
CA ALA A 302 -0.86 -1.38 12.84
C ALA A 302 -1.15 -2.82 13.31
N GLU A 303 -1.87 -2.94 14.41
CA GLU A 303 -2.23 -4.22 15.04
C GLU A 303 -3.13 -5.07 14.15
N GLN A 304 -3.91 -4.46 13.26
CA GLN A 304 -4.72 -5.18 12.28
C GLN A 304 -3.89 -5.82 11.15
N THR A 305 -2.73 -5.25 10.82
CA THR A 305 -2.01 -5.60 9.58
C THR A 305 -0.49 -5.71 9.75
N PRO A 306 0.02 -6.56 10.67
CA PRO A 306 1.46 -6.66 10.89
C PRO A 306 2.20 -7.50 9.83
N LEU A 307 1.52 -8.37 9.09
CA LEU A 307 2.18 -9.50 8.42
C LEU A 307 3.09 -9.09 7.25
N SER A 308 2.65 -8.17 6.39
CA SER A 308 3.47 -7.69 5.28
C SER A 308 4.69 -6.90 5.78
N ALA A 309 4.54 -6.12 6.84
CA ALA A 309 5.62 -5.35 7.44
C ALA A 309 6.72 -6.24 8.04
N LEU A 310 6.34 -7.37 8.65
CA LEU A 310 7.29 -8.38 9.13
C LEU A 310 7.97 -9.11 7.97
N HIS A 311 7.25 -9.47 6.91
CA HIS A 311 7.87 -10.07 5.73
C HIS A 311 8.93 -9.15 5.12
N VAL A 312 8.63 -7.87 4.93
CA VAL A 312 9.60 -6.87 4.44
C VAL A 312 10.79 -6.72 5.40
N ALA A 313 10.61 -6.85 6.71
CA ALA A 313 11.72 -6.82 7.67
C ALA A 313 12.73 -7.96 7.42
N SER A 314 12.25 -9.15 7.02
CA SER A 314 13.14 -10.24 6.59
C SER A 314 13.97 -9.86 5.35
N LEU A 315 13.35 -9.15 4.40
CA LEU A 315 14.01 -8.69 3.18
C LEU A 315 15.02 -7.57 3.44
N VAL A 316 14.82 -6.78 4.51
CA VAL A 316 15.82 -5.80 4.95
C VAL A 316 17.11 -6.49 5.40
N ALA A 317 17.01 -7.58 6.16
CA ALA A 317 18.18 -8.38 6.51
C ALA A 317 18.81 -9.03 5.27
N GLU A 318 18.00 -9.59 4.38
CA GLU A 318 18.47 -10.22 3.13
C GLU A 318 19.14 -9.21 2.17
N ALA A 319 18.68 -7.97 2.14
CA ALA A 319 19.28 -6.88 1.38
C ALA A 319 20.67 -6.49 1.90
N GLY A 320 20.98 -6.84 3.16
CA GLY A 320 22.27 -6.56 3.79
C GLY A 320 22.32 -5.23 4.53
N PHE A 321 21.18 -4.70 4.98
CA PHE A 321 21.19 -3.55 5.88
C PHE A 321 21.91 -3.91 7.19
N PRO A 322 22.77 -3.03 7.73
CA PRO A 322 23.44 -3.31 9.00
C PRO A 322 22.44 -3.56 10.14
N PRO A 323 22.75 -4.47 11.09
CA PRO A 323 21.88 -4.77 12.22
C PRO A 323 21.50 -3.50 13.00
N GLY A 324 20.21 -3.36 13.28
CA GLY A 324 19.66 -2.27 14.09
C GLY A 324 19.28 -1.04 13.28
N VAL A 325 19.62 -0.96 12.00
CA VAL A 325 19.19 0.15 11.13
C VAL A 325 17.68 0.18 10.96
N VAL A 326 17.05 -0.98 10.85
CA VAL A 326 15.58 -1.13 10.84
C VAL A 326 15.18 -2.10 11.94
N ASN A 327 14.21 -1.71 12.76
CA ASN A 327 13.60 -2.55 13.78
C ASN A 327 12.08 -2.44 13.65
N VAL A 328 11.37 -3.56 13.71
CA VAL A 328 9.91 -3.62 13.56
C VAL A 328 9.31 -4.27 14.80
N VAL A 329 8.51 -3.50 15.54
CA VAL A 329 7.90 -3.89 16.81
C VAL A 329 6.37 -3.89 16.64
N PRO A 330 5.75 -5.01 16.22
CA PRO A 330 4.30 -5.15 16.24
C PRO A 330 3.77 -5.06 17.68
N GLY A 331 2.55 -4.58 17.86
CA GLY A 331 1.93 -4.39 19.16
C GLY A 331 0.73 -3.45 19.08
N MET A 332 0.16 -3.06 20.21
CA MET A 332 -1.01 -2.17 20.24
C MET A 332 -0.62 -0.70 20.18
N GLY A 333 -1.52 0.16 19.69
CA GLY A 333 -1.33 1.62 19.72
C GLY A 333 -1.04 2.17 21.12
N PRO A 334 -1.88 1.90 22.14
CA PRO A 334 -1.69 2.42 23.50
C PRO A 334 -0.45 1.93 24.25
N THR A 335 0.19 0.83 23.81
CA THR A 335 1.38 0.26 24.44
C THR A 335 2.63 0.54 23.60
N ALA A 336 2.87 -0.24 22.54
CA ALA A 336 4.03 -0.09 21.65
C ALA A 336 4.05 1.29 20.97
N GLY A 337 2.91 1.75 20.43
CA GLY A 337 2.83 3.05 19.77
C GLY A 337 3.13 4.22 20.71
N ALA A 338 2.51 4.22 21.89
CA ALA A 338 2.76 5.22 22.93
C ALA A 338 4.21 5.18 23.43
N ALA A 339 4.79 3.97 23.58
CA ALA A 339 6.19 3.81 23.95
C ALA A 339 7.14 4.43 22.91
N VAL A 340 6.91 4.19 21.62
CA VAL A 340 7.72 4.81 20.54
C VAL A 340 7.58 6.32 20.54
N ALA A 341 6.36 6.84 20.63
CA ALA A 341 6.10 8.29 20.64
C ALA A 341 6.69 9.00 21.87
N GLY A 342 6.65 8.35 23.04
CA GLY A 342 7.12 8.88 24.31
C GLY A 342 8.59 8.62 24.64
N HIS A 343 9.29 7.80 23.86
CA HIS A 343 10.68 7.43 24.16
C HIS A 343 11.60 8.66 24.12
N LYS A 344 12.48 8.80 25.12
CA LYS A 344 13.38 9.96 25.26
C LYS A 344 14.55 9.97 24.28
N ASP A 345 14.95 8.78 23.82
CA ASP A 345 16.03 8.61 22.84
C ASP A 345 15.54 8.40 21.40
N VAL A 346 14.28 8.76 21.11
CA VAL A 346 13.79 8.85 19.73
C VAL A 346 13.87 10.32 19.32
N ASP A 347 14.61 10.62 18.26
CA ASP A 347 14.92 12.00 17.83
C ASP A 347 13.81 12.62 16.97
N LYS A 348 13.06 11.76 16.27
CA LYS A 348 11.92 12.15 15.42
C LYS A 348 10.83 11.10 15.45
N ILE A 349 9.57 11.53 15.49
CA ILE A 349 8.39 10.69 15.27
C ILE A 349 7.71 11.04 13.93
N ALA A 350 7.34 10.01 13.18
CA ALA A 350 6.49 10.13 12.00
C ALA A 350 5.26 9.22 12.14
N PHE A 351 4.08 9.81 12.28
CA PHE A 351 2.83 9.09 12.49
C PHE A 351 1.90 9.27 11.29
N THR A 352 1.20 8.20 10.91
CA THR A 352 0.10 8.26 9.97
C THR A 352 -1.09 7.51 10.56
N GLY A 353 -2.28 8.12 10.59
CA GLY A 353 -3.47 7.53 11.20
C GLY A 353 -4.53 8.59 11.53
N SER A 354 -5.36 8.33 12.55
CA SER A 354 -6.46 9.24 12.89
C SER A 354 -5.97 10.58 13.45
N THR A 355 -6.74 11.65 13.21
CA THR A 355 -6.46 12.98 13.76
C THR A 355 -6.39 12.98 15.28
N GLU A 356 -7.26 12.23 15.95
CA GLU A 356 -7.27 12.07 17.41
C GLU A 356 -5.94 11.52 17.94
N VAL A 357 -5.45 10.42 17.36
CA VAL A 357 -4.17 9.83 17.78
C VAL A 357 -3.00 10.73 17.36
N GLY A 358 -3.09 11.42 16.23
CA GLY A 358 -2.11 12.42 15.81
C GLY A 358 -1.90 13.53 16.85
N GLN A 359 -2.99 14.04 17.44
CA GLN A 359 -2.93 15.01 18.55
C GLN A 359 -2.22 14.41 19.78
N GLN A 360 -2.56 13.18 20.15
CA GLN A 360 -1.91 12.48 21.27
C GLN A 360 -0.40 12.26 21.05
N VAL A 361 0.00 11.93 19.81
CA VAL A 361 1.42 11.80 19.42
C VAL A 361 2.13 13.13 19.55
N MET A 362 1.53 14.22 19.07
CA MET A 362 2.10 15.57 19.17
C MET A 362 2.26 16.02 20.62
N GLU A 363 1.24 15.79 21.46
CA GLU A 363 1.33 16.06 22.91
C GLU A 363 2.41 15.23 23.59
N THR A 364 2.48 13.93 23.29
CA THR A 364 3.46 13.02 23.86
C THR A 364 4.89 13.44 23.47
N ALA A 365 5.10 13.86 22.22
CA ALA A 365 6.37 14.42 21.77
C ALA A 365 6.74 15.68 22.56
N ALA A 366 5.78 16.59 22.77
CA ALA A 366 5.97 17.81 23.56
C ALA A 366 6.33 17.52 25.03
N LYS A 367 5.66 16.54 25.65
CA LYS A 367 5.85 16.15 27.05
C LYS A 367 7.13 15.35 27.31
N SER A 368 7.72 14.73 26.29
CA SER A 368 8.85 13.79 26.47
C SER A 368 10.22 14.44 26.26
N ASN A 369 10.56 14.81 25.02
CA ASN A 369 11.88 15.33 24.66
C ASN A 369 11.84 16.37 23.53
N LEU A 370 10.66 16.93 23.20
CA LEU A 370 10.47 17.89 22.11
C LEU A 370 10.96 17.36 20.74
N LYS A 371 10.93 16.04 20.54
CA LYS A 371 11.29 15.40 19.26
C LYS A 371 10.52 15.99 18.09
N LYS A 372 11.14 16.02 16.91
CA LYS A 372 10.47 16.49 15.67
C LYS A 372 9.28 15.59 15.34
N VAL A 373 8.17 16.18 14.91
CA VAL A 373 6.93 15.47 14.58
C VAL A 373 6.57 15.70 13.12
N THR A 374 6.14 14.63 12.43
CA THR A 374 5.39 14.73 11.16
C THR A 374 4.14 13.88 11.29
N LEU A 375 2.99 14.44 10.91
CA LEU A 375 1.68 13.80 11.00
C LEU A 375 1.04 13.79 9.61
N GLU A 376 0.66 12.61 9.13
CA GLU A 376 -0.24 12.44 7.99
C GLU A 376 -1.56 11.90 8.53
N LEU A 377 -2.63 12.70 8.45
CA LEU A 377 -3.87 12.43 9.16
C LEU A 377 -5.03 12.18 8.19
N GLY A 378 -6.21 11.95 8.75
CA GLY A 378 -7.44 11.76 7.98
C GLY A 378 -7.90 13.01 7.22
N GLY A 379 -8.80 12.81 6.27
CA GLY A 379 -9.27 13.87 5.38
C GLY A 379 -10.75 13.79 5.04
N LYS A 380 -11.29 14.90 4.53
CA LYS A 380 -12.62 14.98 3.91
C LYS A 380 -12.52 15.69 2.56
N SER A 381 -11.72 15.10 1.67
CA SER A 381 -11.30 15.73 0.42
C SER A 381 -12.50 16.06 -0.48
N PRO A 382 -12.63 17.31 -0.93
CA PRO A 382 -13.60 17.68 -1.95
C PRO A 382 -13.12 17.22 -3.33
N ASN A 383 -14.03 16.72 -4.14
CA ASN A 383 -13.86 16.48 -5.57
C ASN A 383 -14.90 17.36 -6.30
N ILE A 384 -14.46 18.25 -7.19
CA ILE A 384 -15.28 19.32 -7.76
C ILE A 384 -15.36 19.15 -9.28
N VAL A 385 -16.58 19.00 -9.79
CA VAL A 385 -16.88 18.73 -11.20
C VAL A 385 -17.70 19.87 -11.79
N PHE A 386 -17.07 20.64 -12.68
CA PHE A 386 -17.71 21.70 -13.45
C PHE A 386 -18.40 21.13 -14.69
N LYS A 387 -19.39 21.86 -15.24
CA LYS A 387 -20.19 21.40 -16.38
C LYS A 387 -19.39 21.20 -17.68
N ASP A 388 -18.23 21.83 -17.80
CA ASP A 388 -17.33 21.74 -18.93
C ASP A 388 -16.31 20.60 -18.79
N ALA A 389 -16.34 19.86 -17.68
CA ALA A 389 -15.56 18.64 -17.51
C ALA A 389 -15.98 17.57 -18.53
N ASN A 390 -15.03 16.72 -18.89
CA ASN A 390 -15.35 15.45 -19.54
C ASN A 390 -16.17 14.59 -18.57
N LEU A 391 -17.48 14.50 -18.80
CA LEU A 391 -18.41 13.90 -17.85
C LEU A 391 -18.13 12.42 -17.60
N ASP A 392 -17.76 11.66 -18.64
CA ASP A 392 -17.47 10.23 -18.53
C ASP A 392 -16.25 10.00 -17.63
N GLU A 393 -15.16 10.70 -17.92
CA GLU A 393 -13.92 10.65 -17.13
C GLU A 393 -14.13 11.15 -15.70
N ALA A 394 -14.89 12.23 -15.52
CA ALA A 394 -15.19 12.78 -14.20
C ALA A 394 -15.96 11.79 -13.32
N ILE A 395 -16.93 11.06 -13.89
CA ILE A 395 -17.69 10.04 -13.16
C ILE A 395 -16.79 8.86 -12.78
N GLU A 396 -16.00 8.34 -13.73
CA GLU A 396 -15.11 7.19 -13.49
C GLU A 396 -14.02 7.51 -12.45
N THR A 397 -13.35 8.65 -12.58
CA THR A 397 -12.31 9.09 -11.64
C THR A 397 -12.88 9.41 -10.27
N SER A 398 -14.07 10.01 -10.17
CA SER A 398 -14.75 10.25 -8.89
C SER A 398 -15.17 8.96 -8.21
N HIS A 399 -15.66 7.98 -8.99
CA HIS A 399 -16.01 6.66 -8.49
C HIS A 399 -14.78 5.94 -7.93
N PHE A 400 -13.69 5.89 -8.70
CA PHE A 400 -12.42 5.30 -8.26
C PHE A 400 -11.85 6.01 -7.05
N GLY A 401 -11.75 7.35 -7.09
CA GLY A 401 -11.14 8.18 -6.04
C GLY A 401 -11.82 8.08 -4.67
N LEU A 402 -13.02 7.51 -4.60
CA LEU A 402 -13.69 7.21 -3.34
C LEU A 402 -13.75 5.72 -3.03
N PHE A 403 -14.15 4.85 -3.95
CA PHE A 403 -14.33 3.42 -3.63
C PHE A 403 -13.04 2.61 -3.66
N PHE A 404 -11.93 3.16 -4.13
CA PHE A 404 -10.62 2.52 -4.05
C PHE A 404 -10.30 2.13 -2.61
N ASN A 405 -9.79 0.90 -2.43
CA ASN A 405 -9.50 0.30 -1.13
C ASN A 405 -10.69 0.35 -0.14
N GLN A 406 -11.90 0.06 -0.61
CA GLN A 406 -13.15 0.13 0.17
C GLN A 406 -13.43 1.51 0.79
N GLY A 407 -12.85 2.59 0.26
CA GLY A 407 -12.91 3.93 0.83
C GLY A 407 -12.01 4.15 2.05
N GLN A 408 -11.15 3.20 2.38
CA GLN A 408 -10.19 3.29 3.48
C GLN A 408 -8.94 4.09 3.03
N CYS A 409 -9.14 5.29 2.50
CA CYS A 409 -8.08 6.19 2.02
C CYS A 409 -8.21 7.57 2.67
N CYS A 410 -7.16 8.08 3.31
CA CYS A 410 -7.18 9.41 3.93
C CYS A 410 -7.46 10.55 2.94
N CYS A 411 -7.09 10.36 1.67
CA CYS A 411 -7.32 11.31 0.59
C CYS A 411 -8.58 11.01 -0.23
N ALA A 412 -9.45 10.08 0.20
CA ALA A 412 -10.65 9.70 -0.54
C ALA A 412 -11.51 10.93 -0.89
N GLY A 413 -11.97 10.99 -2.14
CA GLY A 413 -12.87 12.03 -2.69
C GLY A 413 -14.29 11.93 -2.13
N SER A 414 -14.42 12.02 -0.81
CA SER A 414 -15.63 11.68 -0.03
C SER A 414 -16.70 12.77 -0.04
N ARG A 415 -16.42 13.94 -0.63
CA ARG A 415 -17.42 14.96 -0.95
C ARG A 415 -17.33 15.32 -2.41
N ILE A 416 -18.36 14.98 -3.19
CA ILE A 416 -18.38 15.29 -4.62
C ILE A 416 -19.34 16.45 -4.85
N PHE A 417 -18.80 17.56 -5.31
CA PHE A 417 -19.51 18.77 -5.71
C PHE A 417 -19.65 18.77 -7.22
N VAL A 418 -20.87 18.85 -7.73
CA VAL A 418 -21.16 18.79 -9.17
C VAL A 418 -22.01 19.99 -9.57
N GLU A 419 -21.64 20.69 -10.65
CA GLU A 419 -22.40 21.84 -11.14
C GLU A 419 -23.82 21.43 -11.55
N GLY A 420 -24.81 22.27 -11.20
CA GLY A 420 -26.23 21.91 -11.28
C GLY A 420 -26.72 21.45 -12.66
N ALA A 421 -26.12 21.93 -13.75
CA ALA A 421 -26.49 21.54 -15.11
C ALA A 421 -26.22 20.06 -15.44
N ILE A 422 -25.28 19.42 -14.74
CA ILE A 422 -24.87 18.02 -14.97
C ILE A 422 -25.14 17.11 -13.76
N TYR A 423 -25.69 17.66 -12.67
CA TYR A 423 -25.85 16.95 -11.39
C TYR A 423 -26.68 15.67 -11.49
N ASP A 424 -27.89 15.75 -12.05
CA ASP A 424 -28.81 14.61 -12.08
C ASP A 424 -28.24 13.42 -12.89
N ASP A 425 -27.60 13.72 -14.04
CA ASP A 425 -26.95 12.69 -14.87
C ASP A 425 -25.73 12.09 -14.15
N PHE A 426 -24.89 12.94 -13.57
CA PHE A 426 -23.72 12.51 -12.79
C PHE A 426 -24.12 11.55 -11.65
N VAL A 427 -25.14 11.92 -10.88
CA VAL A 427 -25.64 11.12 -9.75
C VAL A 427 -26.22 9.78 -10.24
N ALA A 428 -27.06 9.79 -11.28
CA ALA A 428 -27.69 8.59 -11.80
C ALA A 428 -26.64 7.57 -12.29
N ARG A 429 -25.63 8.03 -13.03
CA ARG A 429 -24.54 7.20 -13.55
C ARG A 429 -23.60 6.71 -12.46
N SER A 430 -23.32 7.55 -11.45
CA SER A 430 -22.52 7.14 -10.30
C SER A 430 -23.19 6.05 -9.46
N VAL A 431 -24.51 6.12 -9.27
CA VAL A 431 -25.30 5.06 -8.63
C VAL A 431 -25.24 3.76 -9.43
N ALA A 432 -25.30 3.85 -10.77
CA ALA A 432 -25.18 2.68 -11.63
C ALA A 432 -23.81 1.98 -11.45
N LEU A 433 -22.71 2.74 -11.42
CA LEU A 433 -21.38 2.20 -11.16
C LEU A 433 -21.25 1.61 -9.74
N ALA A 434 -21.77 2.29 -8.72
CA ALA A 434 -21.78 1.78 -7.34
C ALA A 434 -22.47 0.41 -7.23
N LYS A 435 -23.58 0.21 -7.94
CA LYS A 435 -24.31 -1.07 -7.98
C LYS A 435 -23.59 -2.18 -8.75
N GLN A 436 -22.62 -1.85 -9.61
CA GLN A 436 -21.85 -2.83 -10.38
C GLN A 436 -20.67 -3.41 -9.60
N ARG A 437 -20.30 -2.82 -8.44
CA ARG A 437 -19.20 -3.33 -7.62
C ARG A 437 -19.54 -4.71 -7.09
N VAL A 438 -18.61 -5.65 -7.31
CA VAL A 438 -18.68 -7.03 -6.83
C VAL A 438 -17.96 -7.11 -5.48
N LEU A 439 -18.72 -7.49 -4.45
CA LEU A 439 -18.23 -7.76 -3.10
C LEU A 439 -18.06 -9.26 -2.93
N GLY A 440 -16.93 -9.69 -2.37
CA GLY A 440 -16.65 -11.12 -2.25
C GLY A 440 -15.30 -11.43 -1.63
N ASP A 441 -14.83 -12.66 -1.87
CA ASP A 441 -13.48 -13.08 -1.52
C ASP A 441 -12.47 -12.18 -2.24
N PRO A 442 -11.61 -11.44 -1.54
CA PRO A 442 -10.68 -10.51 -2.17
C PRO A 442 -9.57 -11.22 -2.97
N PHE A 443 -9.46 -12.55 -2.91
CA PHE A 443 -8.61 -13.33 -3.82
C PHE A 443 -9.30 -13.71 -5.15
N ASP A 444 -10.62 -13.56 -5.27
CA ASP A 444 -11.32 -13.73 -6.55
C ASP A 444 -10.99 -12.55 -7.47
N ALA A 445 -10.55 -12.84 -8.70
CA ALA A 445 -10.19 -11.84 -9.69
C ALA A 445 -11.35 -10.94 -10.12
N ASN A 446 -12.60 -11.35 -9.89
CA ASN A 446 -13.79 -10.55 -10.17
C ASN A 446 -14.21 -9.68 -8.98
N THR A 447 -13.65 -9.89 -7.78
CA THR A 447 -13.96 -9.06 -6.62
C THR A 447 -13.34 -7.68 -6.80
N THR A 448 -14.20 -6.67 -6.85
CA THR A 448 -13.79 -5.26 -6.96
C THR A 448 -13.78 -4.55 -5.60
N GLN A 449 -14.36 -5.16 -4.55
CA GLN A 449 -14.45 -4.59 -3.22
C GLN A 449 -14.34 -5.67 -2.14
N GLY A 450 -13.33 -5.55 -1.27
CA GLY A 450 -13.16 -6.38 -0.09
C GLY A 450 -13.99 -5.93 1.13
N PRO A 451 -13.77 -6.53 2.31
CA PRO A 451 -14.32 -6.07 3.58
C PRO A 451 -13.59 -4.82 4.10
N GLN A 452 -14.19 -4.18 5.10
CA GLN A 452 -13.50 -3.23 5.99
C GLN A 452 -12.49 -4.00 6.86
N VAL A 453 -11.45 -3.32 7.35
CA VAL A 453 -10.34 -4.01 8.05
C VAL A 453 -10.74 -4.73 9.34
N ASP A 454 -11.73 -4.22 10.08
CA ASP A 454 -12.16 -4.81 11.35
C ASP A 454 -13.62 -4.47 11.71
N GLN A 455 -14.08 -5.05 12.81
CA GLN A 455 -15.42 -4.86 13.36
C GLN A 455 -15.67 -3.42 13.86
N GLU A 456 -14.64 -2.71 14.30
CA GLU A 456 -14.74 -1.33 14.77
C GLU A 456 -15.00 -0.38 13.60
N GLN A 457 -14.24 -0.52 12.52
CA GLN A 457 -14.44 0.25 11.28
C GLN A 457 -15.80 -0.02 10.66
N LEU A 458 -16.22 -1.29 10.61
CA LEU A 458 -17.58 -1.65 10.18
C LEU A 458 -18.64 -0.89 11.00
N GLY A 459 -18.51 -0.91 12.34
CA GLY A 459 -19.45 -0.23 13.24
C GLY A 459 -19.49 1.28 13.04
N LYS A 460 -18.32 1.92 12.89
CA LYS A 460 -18.20 3.37 12.63
C LYS A 460 -18.87 3.76 11.32
N ILE A 461 -18.62 3.01 10.25
CA ILE A 461 -19.18 3.28 8.93
C ILE A 461 -20.71 3.12 8.94
N LEU A 462 -21.23 2.04 9.52
CA LEU A 462 -22.69 1.84 9.64
C LEU A 462 -23.35 2.94 10.47
N THR A 463 -22.71 3.39 11.55
CA THR A 463 -23.20 4.51 12.36
C THR A 463 -23.29 5.82 11.55
N LEU A 464 -22.31 6.08 10.68
CA LEU A 464 -22.32 7.25 9.80
C LEU A 464 -23.38 7.14 8.69
N ILE A 465 -23.58 5.94 8.15
CA ILE A 465 -24.68 5.69 7.21
C ILE A 465 -26.02 6.03 7.88
N ASP A 466 -26.24 5.58 9.12
CA ASP A 466 -27.48 5.83 9.83
C ASP A 466 -27.65 7.30 10.25
N SER A 467 -26.55 8.02 10.52
CA SER A 467 -26.62 9.48 10.70
C SER A 467 -27.04 10.18 9.41
N GLY A 468 -26.52 9.76 8.24
CA GLY A 468 -26.95 10.28 6.95
C GLY A 468 -28.45 10.16 6.71
N LYS A 469 -29.02 8.98 6.98
CA LYS A 469 -30.47 8.72 6.87
C LYS A 469 -31.27 9.60 7.84
N SER A 470 -30.84 9.67 9.11
CA SER A 470 -31.58 10.39 10.16
C SER A 470 -31.48 11.92 10.06
N GLU A 471 -30.41 12.46 9.48
CA GLU A 471 -30.21 13.89 9.25
C GLU A 471 -30.90 14.38 7.96
N GLY A 472 -31.50 13.46 7.18
CA GLY A 472 -32.34 13.78 6.03
C GLY A 472 -31.62 13.76 4.68
N ALA A 473 -30.42 13.16 4.59
CA ALA A 473 -29.83 12.84 3.29
C ALA A 473 -30.61 11.71 2.61
N ARG A 474 -30.67 11.74 1.28
CA ARG A 474 -31.38 10.74 0.50
C ARG A 474 -30.46 9.58 0.13
N LEU A 475 -30.73 8.38 0.64
CA LEU A 475 -30.01 7.17 0.29
C LEU A 475 -30.43 6.67 -1.11
N LEU A 476 -29.49 6.57 -2.04
CA LEU A 476 -29.74 6.16 -3.43
C LEU A 476 -29.39 4.68 -3.71
N CYS A 477 -28.34 4.16 -3.05
CA CYS A 477 -28.01 2.73 -3.06
C CYS A 477 -27.14 2.33 -1.86
N GLY A 478 -27.06 1.03 -1.58
CA GLY A 478 -26.29 0.49 -0.46
C GLY A 478 -26.90 0.86 0.89
N GLY A 479 -26.05 1.26 1.83
CA GLY A 479 -26.47 1.77 3.14
C GLY A 479 -26.68 0.68 4.19
N ALA A 480 -26.10 -0.50 4.00
CA ALA A 480 -26.18 -1.62 4.92
C ALA A 480 -24.92 -2.48 4.92
N ARG A 481 -24.85 -3.40 5.89
CA ARG A 481 -23.88 -4.50 5.91
C ARG A 481 -24.21 -5.48 4.78
N HIS A 482 -23.20 -5.98 4.09
CA HIS A 482 -23.35 -7.05 3.11
C HIS A 482 -23.05 -8.41 3.76
N GLY A 483 -23.97 -9.36 3.65
CA GLY A 483 -23.82 -10.71 4.23
C GLY A 483 -23.78 -10.76 5.76
N SER A 484 -23.57 -11.96 6.30
CA SER A 484 -23.51 -12.23 7.76
C SER A 484 -22.10 -12.52 8.28
N ARG A 485 -21.13 -12.72 7.38
CA ARG A 485 -19.74 -13.05 7.67
C ARG A 485 -18.81 -12.00 7.09
N GLY A 486 -17.68 -11.75 7.76
CA GLY A 486 -16.73 -10.70 7.39
C GLY A 486 -17.28 -9.30 7.64
N TYR A 487 -16.44 -8.30 7.36
CA TYR A 487 -16.72 -6.90 7.68
C TYR A 487 -17.15 -6.07 6.46
N PHE A 488 -18.05 -6.62 5.63
CA PHE A 488 -18.45 -5.98 4.38
C PHE A 488 -19.52 -4.90 4.56
N VAL A 489 -19.36 -3.79 3.84
CA VAL A 489 -20.34 -2.69 3.72
C VAL A 489 -20.69 -2.51 2.25
N GLU A 490 -21.97 -2.35 1.95
CA GLU A 490 -22.42 -2.10 0.58
C GLU A 490 -21.91 -0.73 0.06
N PRO A 491 -21.55 -0.62 -1.23
CA PRO A 491 -21.22 0.66 -1.85
C PRO A 491 -22.40 1.64 -1.69
N THR A 492 -22.19 2.66 -0.85
CA THR A 492 -23.29 3.48 -0.34
C THR A 492 -23.25 4.87 -0.93
N VAL A 493 -24.34 5.28 -1.59
CA VAL A 493 -24.47 6.60 -2.20
C VAL A 493 -25.59 7.41 -1.57
N PHE A 494 -25.26 8.58 -1.03
CA PHE A 494 -26.21 9.60 -0.59
C PHE A 494 -26.26 10.79 -1.55
N SER A 495 -27.45 11.32 -1.81
CA SER A 495 -27.69 12.64 -2.42
C SER A 495 -28.35 13.60 -1.44
N ASP A 496 -28.49 14.87 -1.86
CA ASP A 496 -29.16 15.92 -1.09
C ASP A 496 -28.49 16.15 0.28
N VAL A 497 -27.19 15.88 0.36
CA VAL A 497 -26.39 16.07 1.57
C VAL A 497 -26.12 17.56 1.78
N LYS A 498 -26.31 18.05 3.01
CA LYS A 498 -26.02 19.42 3.43
C LYS A 498 -24.69 19.48 4.18
N ASP A 499 -23.96 20.59 4.06
CA ASP A 499 -22.63 20.77 4.69
C ASP A 499 -22.61 20.60 6.22
N GLY A 500 -23.74 20.82 6.88
CA GLY A 500 -23.88 20.64 8.33
C GLY A 500 -24.02 19.19 8.79
N MET A 501 -24.30 18.25 7.88
CA MET A 501 -24.51 16.83 8.21
C MET A 501 -23.21 16.15 8.62
N ARG A 502 -23.28 15.17 9.52
CA ARG A 502 -22.12 14.40 9.99
C ARG A 502 -21.39 13.73 8.84
N ILE A 503 -22.13 13.13 7.90
CA ILE A 503 -21.56 12.46 6.72
C ILE A 503 -20.78 13.41 5.78
N ALA A 504 -21.05 14.72 5.85
CA ALA A 504 -20.30 15.74 5.11
C ALA A 504 -19.08 16.27 5.87
N ARG A 505 -18.98 16.08 7.19
CA ARG A 505 -17.92 16.68 8.04
C ARG A 505 -16.92 15.67 8.60
N GLU A 506 -17.41 14.49 8.95
CA GLU A 506 -16.60 13.41 9.52
C GLU A 506 -15.99 12.54 8.41
N GLU A 507 -14.73 12.14 8.58
CA GLU A 507 -14.03 11.21 7.69
C GLU A 507 -14.82 9.90 7.58
N SER A 508 -15.01 9.41 6.35
CA SER A 508 -15.79 8.21 6.11
C SER A 508 -15.46 7.53 4.78
N ALA A 509 -15.65 6.21 4.74
CA ALA A 509 -15.63 5.40 3.53
C ALA A 509 -17.00 5.37 2.81
N LEU A 510 -17.65 6.54 2.64
CA LEU A 510 -19.02 6.65 2.10
C LEU A 510 -19.12 7.66 0.96
N PHE A 511 -19.97 7.39 -0.05
CA PHE A 511 -20.34 8.36 -1.08
C PHE A 511 -21.33 9.38 -0.51
N CYS A 512 -20.84 10.61 -0.34
CA CYS A 512 -21.67 11.74 -0.01
C CYS A 512 -21.64 12.70 -1.21
N PHE A 513 -22.69 12.65 -2.04
CA PHE A 513 -22.96 13.76 -2.94
C PHE A 513 -23.46 14.92 -2.12
N VAL A 514 -22.57 15.86 -1.89
CA VAL A 514 -22.98 17.17 -1.41
C VAL A 514 -23.55 17.88 -2.62
N PHE A 515 -24.87 17.94 -2.67
CA PHE A 515 -25.54 18.77 -3.65
C PHE A 515 -25.18 20.22 -3.34
N SER A 516 -24.28 20.79 -4.12
CA SER A 516 -24.29 22.23 -4.30
C SER A 516 -25.32 22.52 -5.37
N SER A 517 -26.59 22.71 -4.98
CA SER A 517 -27.37 23.70 -5.70
C SER A 517 -26.67 25.02 -5.46
N CYS A 518 -25.69 25.33 -6.28
CA CYS A 518 -25.44 26.70 -6.56
C CYS A 518 -25.91 26.99 -7.97
N PRO A 519 -27.15 27.47 -8.10
CA PRO A 519 -27.56 28.15 -9.31
C PRO A 519 -26.65 29.34 -9.63
N ASP A 520 -25.92 29.92 -8.66
CA ASP A 520 -25.07 31.09 -8.85
C ASP A 520 -23.95 31.20 -7.77
N VAL A 521 -22.98 30.27 -7.68
CA VAL A 521 -21.66 30.69 -7.11
C VAL A 521 -20.97 31.46 -8.22
N ALA A 522 -21.26 32.76 -8.31
CA ALA A 522 -20.18 33.67 -8.62
C ALA A 522 -19.11 33.39 -7.56
N PHE A 523 -17.97 32.81 -7.97
CA PHE A 523 -16.78 32.87 -7.14
C PHE A 523 -16.47 34.36 -7.01
N SER A 524 -17.06 35.03 -6.01
CA SER A 524 -16.56 36.32 -5.58
C SER A 524 -15.14 36.02 -5.16
N ALA A 525 -14.19 36.48 -5.97
CA ALA A 525 -12.79 36.54 -5.62
C ALA A 525 -12.74 37.06 -4.18
N VAL A 526 -12.30 36.20 -3.27
CA VAL A 526 -11.91 36.64 -1.94
C VAL A 526 -10.58 37.36 -2.18
N GLU A 527 -10.60 38.68 -2.00
CA GLU A 527 -9.42 39.55 -1.99
C GLU A 527 -8.35 39.07 -1.01
#